data_AF-A0A7X6W068-F1
#
_entry.id   AF-A0A7X6W068-F1
#
_cell.length_a   1.000
_cell.length_b   1.000
_cell.length_c   1.000
_cell.angle_alpha   90.00
_cell.angle_beta   90.00
_cell.angle_gamma   90.00
#
_symmetry.space_group_name_H-M   'P 1'
#
loop_
_entity.id
_entity.type
_entity.pdbx_description
1 polymer ?
#
loop_
_entity_poly.entity_id
_entity_poly.type
_entity_poly.pdbx_seq_one_letter_code
_entity_poly.pdbx_strand_id
1 'polypeptide(L)'
;VGLDSAPVRVAHSGGLIRAVRTRVEIEGRYPQIRQFLAELANASRIYVVTSLDIDTRGRTNQPGQAPSTVRAIVEIERYLTVEPETTNVAASR
;
A
#
# COMPACT_ATOMS: atom_id res chain seq x y z
N VAL A 1 -31.77 -18.32 -25.07
CA VAL A 1 -30.60 -19.11 -24.61
C VAL A 1 -29.98 -18.34 -23.46
N GLY A 2 -30.27 -18.74 -22.22
CA GLY A 2 -29.80 -18.05 -21.01
C GLY A 2 -28.55 -18.72 -20.48
N LEU A 3 -27.50 -17.94 -20.19
CA LEU A 3 -26.30 -18.39 -19.50
C LEU A 3 -26.45 -18.05 -18.02
N ASP A 4 -27.09 -18.93 -17.26
CA ASP A 4 -27.05 -18.93 -15.80
C ASP A 4 -25.68 -19.44 -15.36
N SER A 5 -24.71 -18.53 -15.24
CA SER A 5 -23.46 -18.81 -14.53
C SER A 5 -23.71 -18.61 -13.04
N ALA A 6 -24.12 -19.67 -12.34
CA ALA A 6 -24.17 -19.67 -10.89
C ALA A 6 -22.77 -19.33 -10.32
N PRO A 7 -22.68 -18.51 -9.26
CA PRO A 7 -21.39 -18.13 -8.69
C PRO A 7 -20.69 -19.36 -8.13
N VAL A 8 -19.52 -19.68 -8.68
CA VAL A 8 -18.63 -20.71 -8.15
C VAL A 8 -18.18 -20.27 -6.76
N ARG A 9 -18.75 -20.86 -5.71
CA ARG A 9 -18.26 -20.69 -4.34
C ARG A 9 -16.98 -21.49 -4.19
N VAL A 10 -15.85 -20.87 -4.51
CA VAL A 10 -14.54 -21.43 -4.18
C VAL A 10 -14.36 -21.27 -2.67
N ALA A 11 -14.49 -22.37 -1.93
CA ALA A 11 -14.15 -22.44 -0.52
C ALA A 11 -12.64 -22.15 -0.36
N HIS A 12 -12.29 -20.89 -0.11
CA HIS A 12 -10.94 -20.52 0.27
C HIS A 12 -10.80 -20.82 1.75
N SER A 13 -9.85 -21.69 2.09
CA SER A 13 -9.33 -21.87 3.45
C SER A 13 -8.93 -20.50 4.00
N GLY A 14 -9.86 -19.89 4.75
CA GLY A 14 -9.80 -18.51 5.19
C GLY A 14 -8.74 -18.30 6.25
N GLY A 15 -7.47 -18.24 5.83
CA GLY A 15 -6.45 -17.56 6.63
C GLY A 15 -6.92 -16.12 6.86
N LEU A 16 -6.76 -15.62 8.09
CA LEU A 16 -7.18 -14.28 8.43
C LEU A 16 -6.36 -13.29 7.59
N ILE A 17 -6.99 -12.51 6.70
CA ILE A 17 -6.30 -11.45 5.97
C ILE A 17 -6.13 -10.27 6.92
N ARG A 18 -4.88 -9.90 7.21
CA ARG A 18 -4.55 -8.72 8.04
C ARG A 18 -3.98 -7.61 7.17
N ALA A 19 -4.55 -6.41 7.25
CA ALA A 19 -3.98 -5.22 6.65
C ALA A 19 -2.90 -4.62 7.57
N VAL A 20 -1.71 -4.38 7.04
CA VAL A 20 -0.63 -3.63 7.68
C VAL A 20 -0.55 -2.27 7.01
N ARG A 21 -0.72 -1.22 7.80
CA ARG A 21 -0.66 0.18 7.34
C ARG A 21 0.68 0.80 7.68
N THR A 22 1.22 1.59 6.78
CA THR A 22 2.39 2.43 7.05
C THR A 22 2.21 3.81 6.43
N ARG A 23 2.82 4.80 7.04
CA ARG A 23 2.87 6.18 6.55
C ARG A 23 4.32 6.50 6.21
N VAL A 24 4.56 6.85 4.96
CA VAL A 24 5.88 7.21 4.43
C VAL A 24 5.90 8.70 4.13
N GLU A 25 6.91 9.39 4.63
CA GLU A 25 7.14 10.79 4.35
C GLU A 25 8.40 10.94 3.50
N ILE A 26 8.29 11.67 2.38
CA ILE A 26 9.33 11.82 1.37
C ILE A 26 9.50 13.30 1.09
N GLU A 27 10.72 13.79 1.23
CA GLU A 27 11.09 15.15 0.81
C GLU A 27 12.05 15.05 -0.38
N GLY A 28 11.72 15.70 -1.49
CA GLY A 28 12.54 15.61 -2.70
C GLY A 28 11.94 16.37 -3.87
N ARG A 29 12.52 16.20 -5.06
CA ARG A 29 11.96 16.77 -6.28
C ARG A 29 10.76 15.95 -6.75
N TYR A 30 9.81 16.58 -7.42
CA TYR A 30 8.63 15.88 -7.96
C TYR A 30 8.97 14.63 -8.81
N PRO A 31 9.99 14.64 -9.71
CA PRO A 31 10.38 13.45 -10.45
C PRO A 31 10.82 12.28 -9.56
N GLN A 32 11.45 12.55 -8.41
CA GLN A 32 11.89 11.51 -7.47
C GLN A 32 10.70 10.86 -6.75
N ILE A 33 9.70 11.65 -6.36
CA ILE A 33 8.47 11.14 -5.76
C ILE A 33 7.69 10.31 -6.78
N ARG A 34 7.60 10.78 -8.03
CA ARG A 34 7.00 10.01 -9.12
C ARG A 34 7.73 8.67 -9.34
N GLN A 35 9.06 8.69 -9.33
CA GLN A 35 9.86 7.48 -9.47
C GLN A 35 9.59 6.49 -8.32
N PHE A 36 9.56 6.96 -7.08
CA PHE A 36 9.20 6.15 -5.92
C PHE A 36 7.84 5.48 -6.07
N LEU A 37 6.81 6.22 -6.49
CA LEU A 37 5.46 5.66 -6.71
C LEU A 37 5.45 4.62 -7.84
N ALA A 38 6.21 4.85 -8.90
CA ALA A 38 6.35 3.88 -9.98
C ALA A 38 7.05 2.60 -9.52
N GLU A 39 8.10 2.70 -8.71
CA GLU A 39 8.78 1.54 -8.12
C GLU A 39 7.88 0.77 -7.17
N LEU A 40 7.09 1.49 -6.35
CA LEU A 40 6.11 0.88 -5.46
C LEU A 40 5.04 0.08 -6.23
N ALA A 41 4.55 0.63 -7.35
CA ALA A 41 3.57 -0.04 -8.20
C ALA A 41 4.12 -1.28 -8.93
N ASN A 42 5.43 -1.32 -9.19
CA ASN A 42 6.12 -2.44 -9.83
C ASN A 42 6.78 -3.40 -8.82
N ALA A 43 6.55 -3.20 -7.51
CA ALA A 43 7.13 -4.05 -6.49
C ALA A 43 6.56 -5.47 -6.57
N SER A 44 7.35 -6.46 -6.17
CA SER A 44 6.96 -7.88 -6.17
C SER A 44 5.83 -8.23 -5.17
N ARG A 45 5.45 -7.29 -4.31
CA ARG A 45 4.41 -7.45 -3.27
C ARG A 45 3.26 -6.52 -3.59
N ILE A 46 2.04 -6.96 -3.25
CA ILE A 46 0.84 -6.14 -3.40
C ILE A 46 0.83 -5.06 -2.32
N TYR A 47 1.10 -3.82 -2.75
CA TYR A 47 0.94 -2.61 -1.97
C TYR A 47 -0.24 -1.80 -2.52
N VAL A 48 -1.03 -1.23 -1.62
CA VAL A 48 -2.15 -0.35 -1.97
C VAL A 48 -1.86 1.02 -1.39
N VAL A 49 -1.75 2.04 -2.24
CA VAL A 49 -1.67 3.43 -1.78
C VAL A 49 -3.08 3.89 -1.43
N THR A 50 -3.31 4.21 -0.16
CA THR A 50 -4.63 4.64 0.35
C THR A 50 -4.76 6.14 0.45
N SER A 51 -3.64 6.85 0.61
CA SER A 51 -3.61 8.31 0.63
C SER A 51 -2.28 8.81 0.05
N LEU A 52 -2.35 9.92 -0.66
CA LEU A 52 -1.19 10.65 -1.18
C LEU A 52 -1.46 12.15 -1.02
N ASP A 53 -0.69 12.78 -0.14
CA ASP A 53 -0.67 14.24 0.04
C ASP A 53 0.67 14.77 -0.50
N ILE A 54 0.62 15.86 -1.26
CA ILE A 54 1.81 16.52 -1.81
C ILE A 54 1.74 18.01 -1.43
N ASP A 55 2.65 18.41 -0.55
CA ASP A 55 2.85 19.79 -0.15
C ASP A 55 4.01 20.41 -0.96
N THR A 56 3.70 21.42 -1.75
CA THR A 56 4.67 22.13 -2.60
C THR A 56 5.19 23.42 -1.98
N ARG A 57 5.00 23.66 -0.68
CA ARG A 57 5.43 24.88 0.03
C ARG A 57 6.94 25.06 0.18
N GLY A 58 7.77 24.29 -0.54
CA GLY A 58 9.21 24.51 -0.61
C GLY A 58 9.52 25.94 -1.04
N ARG A 59 10.39 26.63 -0.28
CA ARG A 59 10.77 28.04 -0.48
C ARG A 59 10.98 28.37 -1.96
N THR A 60 10.01 29.03 -2.57
CA THR A 60 10.20 29.68 -3.87
C THR A 60 11.02 30.93 -3.61
N ASN A 61 12.33 30.86 -3.82
CA ASN A 61 13.20 32.04 -3.70
C ASN A 61 12.96 33.07 -4.83
N GLN A 62 12.15 32.72 -5.84
CA GLN A 62 11.76 33.62 -6.93
C GLN A 62 10.29 33.41 -7.36
N PRO A 63 9.53 34.50 -7.56
CA PRO A 63 8.20 34.42 -8.15
C PRO A 63 8.28 33.90 -9.60
N GLY A 64 7.52 32.85 -9.91
CA GLY A 64 7.46 32.22 -11.24
C GLY A 64 8.33 30.96 -11.40
N GLN A 65 9.11 30.57 -10.39
CA GLN A 65 9.90 29.34 -10.41
C GLN A 65 9.13 28.20 -9.74
N ALA A 66 9.02 27.06 -10.43
CA ALA A 66 8.43 25.85 -9.84
C ALA A 66 9.20 25.46 -8.56
N PRO A 67 8.50 24.99 -7.51
CA PRO A 67 9.14 24.62 -6.25
C PRO A 67 10.21 23.55 -6.49
N SER A 68 11.42 23.83 -6.01
CA SER A 68 12.60 22.96 -6.22
C SER A 68 12.52 21.67 -5.43
N THR A 69 11.76 21.68 -4.33
CA THR A 69 11.54 20.54 -3.44
C THR A 69 10.07 20.53 -3.02
N VAL A 70 9.51 19.33 -2.95
CA VAL A 70 8.14 19.04 -2.54
C VAL A 70 8.19 17.96 -1.44
N ARG A 71 7.24 18.03 -0.51
CA ARG A 71 7.05 17.03 0.54
C ARG A 71 5.85 16.18 0.17
N ALA A 72 6.01 14.86 0.08
CA ALA A 72 4.91 13.94 -0.08
C ALA A 72 4.72 13.06 1.16
N ILE A 73 3.47 12.83 1.53
CA ILE A 73 3.07 11.87 2.55
C ILE A 73 2.23 10.81 1.85
N VAL A 74 2.68 9.56 1.94
CA VAL A 74 2.05 8.41 1.30
C VAL A 74 1.60 7.43 2.38
N GLU A 75 0.32 7.09 2.39
CA GLU A 75 -0.19 6.00 3.22
C GLU A 75 -0.31 4.73 2.37
N ILE A 76 0.28 3.65 2.87
CA ILE A 76 0.40 2.38 2.15
C ILE A 76 -0.16 1.27 3.01
N GLU A 77 -1.03 0.46 2.43
CA GLU A 77 -1.51 -0.80 2.98
C GLU A 77 -0.84 -2.00 2.30
N ARG A 78 -0.56 -3.03 3.08
CA ARG A 78 -0.18 -4.35 2.60
C ARG A 78 -1.04 -5.41 3.28
N TYR A 79 -1.61 -6.31 2.49
CA TYR A 79 -2.39 -7.44 3.01
C TYR A 79 -1.48 -8.64 3.22
N LEU A 80 -1.56 -9.24 4.40
CA LEU A 80 -0.84 -10.45 4.78
C LEU A 80 -1.85 -11.56 5.08
N THR A 81 -1.56 -12.77 4.61
CA THR A 81 -2.24 -13.96 5.11
C THR A 81 -1.63 -14.32 6.45
N VAL A 82 -2.45 -14.36 7.50
CA VAL A 82 -2.03 -14.89 8.81
C VAL A 82 -2.29 -16.39 8.78
N GLU A 83 -1.23 -17.19 8.77
CA GLU A 83 -1.36 -18.62 9.03
C GLU A 83 -1.82 -18.80 10.48
N PRO A 84 -2.87 -19.59 10.74
CA PRO A 84 -3.29 -19.88 12.10
C PRO A 84 -2.14 -20.59 12.80
N GLU A 85 -1.60 -19.96 13.84
CA GLU A 85 -0.66 -20.58 14.75
C GLU A 85 -1.35 -21.83 15.31
N THR A 86 -0.89 -23.02 14.93
CA THR A 86 -1.33 -24.27 15.54
C THR A 86 -0.94 -24.20 17.00
N THR A 87 -1.84 -23.71 17.86
CA THR A 87 -1.70 -23.79 19.30
C THR A 87 -1.65 -25.28 19.63
N ASN A 88 -0.44 -25.79 19.82
CA ASN A 88 -0.22 -27.13 20.29
C ASN A 88 -0.61 -27.11 21.78
N VAL A 89 -1.91 -27.24 22.05
CA VAL A 89 -2.42 -27.48 23.40
C VAL A 89 -1.95 -28.88 23.75
N ALA A 90 -0.75 -28.97 24.32
CA ALA A 90 -0.27 -30.18 24.95
C ALA A 90 -1.22 -30.51 26.11
N ALA A 91 -2.22 -31.34 25.81
CA ALA A 91 -3.03 -32.01 26.79
C ALA A 91 -2.21 -33.16 27.40
N SER A 92 -2.23 -33.21 28.74
CA SER A 92 -1.92 -34.37 29.59
C SER A 92 -0.42 -34.69 29.76
N ARG A 93 0.11 -34.89 30.98
CA ARG A 93 -0.42 -35.52 32.19
C ARG A 93 0.15 -34.89 33.46
#